data_AF-A0A452H0H4-F1
#
_entry.id   AF-A0A452H0H4-F1
#
_cell.length_a   1.000
_cell.length_b   1.000
_cell.length_c   1.000
_cell.angle_alpha   90.00
_cell.angle_beta   90.00
_cell.angle_gamma   90.00
#
_symmetry.space_group_name_H-M   'P 1'
#
loop_
_entity.id
_entity.type
_entity.pdbx_description
1 polymer ?
#
loop_
_entity_poly.entity_id
_entity_poly.type
_entity_poly.pdbx_seq_one_letter_code
_entity_poly.pdbx_strand_id
1 'polypeptide(L)'
;SKQSTWEKPDELKSKAELLLSQCPWREYKSDTGKSYYYNSQSKESRWTKPRDLDELEGKGGGSPGSWGAGQPHPREPPGPSPGIPPVGERRGRQPFPRDPPCRGAIVAEPSGTPPSSPACAPPPLLLQLPGVQPPEEEEGGAGERCTCNWSTKDEAKLAFKELLKDKPVRASNPAQPVWSVPSALPKLSEKKQAFNAYKAQREKEEKEEARLRAKEAKEELQRFLEQHERMSSITRYRKAEQMFGEQEVWAVVPERDRKEIYDDVLFFLAKKEKEHAKQLRKRNIQALKNILDSMSNVSFQTTWSEAQQYLMDNPTFAEDQDLQNMDKEDALICFEEHIRTLEKEEEEEKEKTRLRERRQQRKNREAFQAFLDELHDKGQLHSMSTWMELYPSLSADARFANMLGQPGSTPLDLFKFYVEDLKARFHDEKKIIKDILKDRGFSVEVTTTFEDFAHVISFDKRAATLDTGNIKLTFNSLLEKAEAREREREKEEVRKLRRREAAFKSMLKQAAPALEPGSSWAEVRDRFVSDLAFEQITLESERIRLFREFLQVVEVSRGQGLDPAG
;
A
#
# COMPACT_ATOMS: atom_id res chain seq x y z
N SER A 1 -28.92 -41.22 10.36
CA SER A 1 -27.95 -40.13 10.56
C SER A 1 -28.17 -39.07 9.49
N LYS A 2 -27.96 -37.77 9.77
CA LYS A 2 -27.95 -36.70 8.76
C LYS A 2 -26.53 -36.13 8.71
N GLN A 3 -25.78 -36.45 7.66
CA GLN A 3 -24.49 -35.83 7.36
C GLN A 3 -24.68 -34.80 6.25
N SER A 4 -24.17 -33.59 6.46
CA SER A 4 -24.08 -32.55 5.43
C SER A 4 -22.69 -32.59 4.79
N THR A 5 -22.61 -33.04 3.54
CA THR A 5 -21.36 -33.07 2.77
C THR A 5 -21.26 -31.81 1.92
N TRP A 6 -20.09 -31.16 1.91
CA TRP A 6 -19.84 -29.95 1.12
C TRP A 6 -19.62 -30.20 -0.39
N GLU A 7 -19.55 -31.48 -0.79
CA GLU A 7 -19.45 -31.88 -2.20
C GLU A 7 -20.83 -32.18 -2.79
N LYS A 8 -21.08 -31.61 -3.97
CA LYS A 8 -22.27 -31.88 -4.80
C LYS A 8 -22.37 -33.39 -5.09
N PRO A 9 -23.50 -34.08 -4.79
CA PRO A 9 -23.69 -35.49 -5.13
C PRO A 9 -23.53 -35.76 -6.62
N ASP A 10 -22.97 -36.91 -6.99
CA ASP A 10 -22.72 -37.28 -8.39
C ASP A 10 -24.01 -37.39 -9.23
N GLU A 11 -25.12 -37.75 -8.59
CA GLU A 11 -26.48 -37.76 -9.16
C GLU A 11 -26.95 -36.38 -9.67
N LEU A 12 -26.38 -35.30 -9.12
CA LEU A 12 -26.68 -33.91 -9.50
C LEU A 12 -25.58 -33.30 -10.37
N LYS A 13 -24.50 -34.04 -10.67
CA LYS A 13 -23.43 -33.55 -11.54
C LYS A 13 -23.81 -33.67 -13.01
N SER A 14 -23.47 -32.64 -13.79
CA SER A 14 -23.62 -32.67 -15.24
C SER A 14 -22.67 -33.70 -15.84
N LYS A 15 -22.96 -34.16 -17.06
CA LYS A 15 -22.08 -35.08 -17.80
C LYS A 15 -20.67 -34.50 -18.02
N ALA A 16 -20.51 -33.18 -18.02
CA ALA A 16 -19.19 -32.52 -18.07
C ALA A 16 -18.50 -32.52 -16.70
N GLU A 17 -19.22 -32.18 -15.61
CA GLU A 17 -18.69 -32.25 -14.23
C GLU A 17 -18.24 -33.67 -13.85
N LEU A 18 -18.96 -34.71 -14.32
CA LEU A 18 -18.62 -36.12 -14.16
C LEU A 18 -17.39 -36.58 -14.97
N LEU A 19 -17.05 -35.89 -16.06
CA LEU A 19 -15.82 -36.17 -16.82
C LEU A 19 -14.63 -35.41 -16.23
N LEU A 20 -14.84 -34.17 -15.80
CA LEU A 20 -13.85 -33.36 -15.09
C LEU A 20 -13.43 -33.99 -13.74
N SER A 21 -14.36 -34.62 -13.00
CA SER A 21 -14.03 -35.33 -11.76
C SER A 21 -13.17 -36.59 -11.98
N GLN A 22 -13.23 -37.19 -13.18
CA GLN A 22 -12.40 -38.33 -13.61
C GLN A 22 -11.06 -37.90 -14.23
N CYS A 23 -10.85 -36.60 -14.50
CA CYS A 23 -9.57 -36.09 -14.99
C CYS A 23 -8.53 -36.10 -13.85
N PRO A 24 -7.31 -36.62 -14.06
CA PRO A 24 -6.29 -36.63 -13.01
C PRO A 24 -5.68 -35.25 -12.74
N TRP A 25 -5.85 -34.30 -13.67
CA TRP A 25 -5.39 -32.91 -13.56
C TRP A 25 -6.41 -32.02 -12.84
N ARG A 26 -5.94 -31.16 -11.94
CA ARG A 26 -6.76 -30.14 -11.26
C ARG A 26 -6.07 -28.78 -11.28
N GLU A 27 -6.85 -27.71 -11.47
CA GLU A 27 -6.37 -26.34 -11.37
C GLU A 27 -6.34 -25.88 -9.90
N TYR A 28 -5.25 -25.24 -9.51
CA TYR A 28 -5.04 -24.59 -8.22
C TYR A 28 -4.53 -23.17 -8.46
N LYS A 29 -4.70 -22.27 -7.50
CA LYS A 29 -4.14 -20.90 -7.56
C LYS A 29 -3.02 -20.75 -6.54
N SER A 30 -1.92 -20.16 -7.00
CA SER A 30 -0.82 -19.73 -6.14
C SER A 30 -1.21 -18.51 -5.30
N ASP A 31 -0.41 -18.25 -4.26
CA ASP A 31 -0.39 -17.00 -3.49
C ASP A 31 -0.31 -15.74 -4.37
N THR A 32 0.43 -15.80 -5.49
CA THR A 32 0.51 -14.71 -6.49
C THR A 32 -0.73 -14.61 -7.41
N GLY A 33 -1.80 -15.37 -7.14
CA GLY A 33 -3.03 -15.41 -7.93
C GLY A 33 -2.93 -16.17 -9.26
N LYS A 34 -1.73 -16.57 -9.69
CA LYS A 34 -1.49 -17.35 -10.91
C LYS A 34 -1.97 -18.78 -10.75
N SER A 35 -2.74 -19.27 -11.72
CA SER A 35 -3.16 -20.67 -11.78
C SER A 35 -2.01 -21.60 -12.14
N TYR A 36 -2.01 -22.80 -11.55
CA TYR A 36 -1.15 -23.93 -11.91
C TYR A 36 -1.96 -25.22 -11.90
N TYR A 37 -1.52 -26.21 -12.70
CA TYR A 37 -2.21 -27.47 -12.89
C TYR A 37 -1.39 -28.59 -12.26
N TYR A 38 -2.03 -29.39 -11.41
CA TYR A 38 -1.40 -30.49 -10.68
C TYR A 38 -2.03 -31.83 -11.06
N ASN A 39 -1.20 -32.84 -11.34
CA ASN A 39 -1.63 -34.19 -11.64
C ASN A 39 -1.66 -35.03 -10.36
N SER A 40 -2.86 -35.43 -9.95
CA SER A 40 -3.08 -36.27 -8.77
C SER A 40 -2.44 -37.67 -8.88
N GLN A 41 -2.23 -38.19 -10.09
CA GLN A 41 -1.64 -39.51 -10.37
C GLN A 41 -0.10 -39.43 -10.51
N SER A 42 0.41 -38.61 -11.45
CA SER A 42 1.87 -38.51 -11.70
C SER A 42 2.63 -37.60 -10.71
N LYS A 43 1.91 -36.86 -9.85
CA LYS A 43 2.44 -35.88 -8.89
C LYS A 43 3.16 -34.67 -9.50
N GLU A 44 3.12 -34.51 -10.82
CA GLU A 44 3.62 -33.34 -11.53
C GLU A 44 2.80 -32.07 -11.25
N SER A 45 3.46 -30.91 -11.23
CA SER A 45 2.83 -29.59 -11.37
C SER A 45 3.36 -28.88 -12.62
N ARG A 46 2.48 -28.12 -13.30
CA ARG A 46 2.84 -27.32 -14.48
C ARG A 46 2.03 -26.02 -14.55
N TRP A 47 2.66 -24.96 -15.03
CA TRP A 47 2.03 -23.63 -15.17
C TRP A 47 1.19 -23.47 -16.45
N THR A 48 1.35 -24.38 -17.42
CA THR A 48 0.60 -24.40 -18.69
C THR A 48 -0.51 -25.44 -18.62
N LYS A 49 -1.71 -25.12 -19.11
CA LYS A 49 -2.86 -26.04 -19.11
C LYS A 49 -2.52 -27.35 -19.85
N PRO A 50 -2.76 -28.54 -19.24
CA PRO A 50 -2.59 -29.83 -19.93
C PRO A 50 -3.61 -29.98 -21.07
N ARG A 51 -3.18 -30.51 -22.22
CA ARG A 51 -4.08 -30.81 -23.36
C ARG A 51 -5.22 -31.75 -22.94
N ASP A 52 -4.95 -32.74 -22.12
CA ASP A 52 -5.93 -33.72 -21.62
C ASP A 52 -7.09 -33.06 -20.84
N LEU A 53 -6.84 -31.90 -20.21
CA LEU A 53 -7.85 -31.12 -19.49
C LEU A 53 -8.56 -30.14 -20.44
N ASP A 54 -7.81 -29.48 -21.33
CA ASP A 54 -8.31 -28.55 -22.34
C ASP A 54 -9.28 -29.24 -23.35
N GLU A 55 -8.95 -30.46 -23.78
CA GLU A 55 -9.83 -31.28 -24.63
C GLU A 55 -11.10 -31.76 -23.91
N LEU A 56 -11.07 -31.91 -22.58
CA LEU A 56 -12.24 -32.31 -21.80
C LEU A 56 -13.20 -31.13 -21.62
N GLU A 57 -12.68 -29.94 -21.31
CA GLU A 57 -13.48 -28.71 -21.27
C GLU A 57 -14.05 -28.37 -22.65
N GLY A 58 -13.24 -28.47 -23.71
CA GLY A 58 -13.67 -28.26 -25.10
C GLY A 58 -14.80 -29.21 -25.54
N LYS A 59 -14.77 -30.48 -25.11
CA LYS A 59 -15.86 -31.45 -25.34
C LYS A 59 -17.14 -31.16 -24.55
N GLY A 60 -17.10 -30.27 -23.54
CA GLY A 60 -18.28 -29.76 -22.84
C GLY A 60 -18.99 -28.59 -23.55
N GLY A 61 -18.25 -27.82 -24.35
CA GLY A 61 -18.71 -26.55 -24.97
C GLY A 61 -19.34 -26.69 -26.36
N GLY A 62 -20.37 -27.52 -26.52
CA GLY A 62 -20.97 -27.79 -27.84
C GLY A 62 -21.98 -26.74 -28.34
N SER A 63 -21.57 -25.86 -29.25
CA SER A 63 -22.46 -25.13 -30.17
C SER A 63 -21.81 -24.98 -31.55
N PRO A 64 -22.51 -25.19 -32.68
CA PRO A 64 -21.86 -25.49 -33.97
C PRO A 64 -21.58 -24.26 -34.84
N GLY A 65 -20.34 -24.15 -35.36
CA GLY A 65 -20.08 -23.34 -36.56
C GLY A 65 -18.68 -22.75 -36.74
N SER A 66 -17.75 -23.51 -37.34
CA SER A 66 -16.88 -23.08 -38.47
C SER A 66 -15.87 -24.18 -38.81
N TRP A 67 -15.42 -24.26 -40.07
CA TRP A 67 -14.38 -25.20 -40.55
C TRP A 67 -13.14 -24.42 -41.04
N GLY A 68 -11.94 -24.93 -40.76
CA GLY A 68 -10.68 -24.38 -41.27
C GLY A 68 -9.49 -25.33 -41.07
N ALA A 69 -8.69 -25.55 -42.13
CA ALA A 69 -7.47 -26.38 -42.12
C ALA A 69 -6.25 -25.58 -41.55
N GLY A 70 -5.07 -26.16 -41.26
CA GLY A 70 -4.56 -27.53 -41.43
C GLY A 70 -3.14 -27.72 -40.83
N GLN A 71 -2.57 -28.92 -40.97
CA GLN A 71 -1.24 -29.37 -40.45
C GLN A 71 -0.02 -28.90 -41.31
N PRO A 72 1.27 -29.19 -40.98
CA PRO A 72 1.95 -29.68 -39.75
C PRO A 72 3.25 -28.90 -39.34
N HIS A 73 3.98 -29.39 -38.32
CA HIS A 73 5.35 -28.98 -37.91
C HIS A 73 6.49 -29.39 -38.87
N PRO A 74 7.69 -28.79 -38.70
CA PRO A 74 8.93 -29.58 -38.50
C PRO A 74 9.78 -29.17 -37.25
N ARG A 75 10.99 -29.73 -37.12
CA ARG A 75 11.83 -29.81 -35.88
C ARG A 75 12.97 -28.77 -35.79
N GLU A 76 13.52 -28.61 -34.57
CA GLU A 76 14.84 -28.02 -34.20
C GLU A 76 16.04 -28.89 -34.67
N PRO A 77 17.36 -28.61 -34.38
CA PRO A 77 18.01 -27.54 -33.57
C PRO A 77 19.30 -26.96 -34.28
N PRO A 78 20.42 -26.48 -33.65
CA PRO A 78 20.71 -25.94 -32.29
C PRO A 78 21.56 -24.62 -32.21
N GLY A 79 21.16 -23.64 -31.38
CA GLY A 79 22.04 -22.61 -30.74
C GLY A 79 22.84 -21.61 -31.63
N PRO A 80 23.69 -20.71 -31.04
CA PRO A 80 23.90 -20.37 -29.62
C PRO A 80 23.68 -18.85 -29.28
N SER A 81 23.86 -18.50 -27.99
CA SER A 81 24.02 -17.12 -27.45
C SER A 81 25.20 -16.35 -28.10
N PRO A 82 25.30 -14.98 -28.09
CA PRO A 82 25.16 -14.12 -26.89
C PRO A 82 24.72 -12.63 -27.07
N GLY A 83 24.69 -11.89 -25.95
CA GLY A 83 25.23 -10.52 -25.90
C GLY A 83 24.26 -9.33 -25.81
N ILE A 84 24.24 -8.64 -24.66
CA ILE A 84 23.63 -7.32 -24.48
C ILE A 84 24.72 -6.23 -24.58
N PRO A 85 24.50 -5.16 -25.36
CA PRO A 85 25.08 -3.83 -25.15
C PRO A 85 23.99 -2.78 -24.81
N PRO A 86 24.34 -1.55 -24.35
CA PRO A 86 23.77 -1.04 -23.10
C PRO A 86 22.90 0.22 -23.20
N VAL A 87 22.17 0.51 -22.10
CA VAL A 87 21.51 1.80 -21.86
C VAL A 87 22.55 2.83 -21.39
N GLY A 88 22.57 4.01 -22.02
CA GLY A 88 23.39 5.15 -21.62
C GLY A 88 22.58 6.32 -21.08
N GLU A 89 23.09 7.02 -20.08
CA GLU A 89 22.48 8.24 -19.52
C GLU A 89 22.90 9.50 -20.31
N ARG A 90 21.99 10.48 -20.52
CA ARG A 90 21.99 11.79 -19.80
C ARG A 90 21.04 12.87 -20.36
N ARG A 91 20.22 13.41 -19.43
CA ARG A 91 19.74 14.81 -19.26
C ARG A 91 19.26 15.68 -20.45
N GLY A 92 17.99 16.10 -20.36
CA GLY A 92 17.44 17.39 -20.84
C GLY A 92 15.91 17.39 -20.66
N ARG A 93 15.25 17.93 -19.62
CA ARG A 93 15.17 19.29 -18.99
C ARG A 93 13.93 20.10 -19.44
N GLN A 94 12.78 19.81 -18.80
CA GLN A 94 11.62 20.71 -18.56
C GLN A 94 10.77 21.13 -19.78
N PRO A 95 9.54 21.70 -19.63
CA PRO A 95 8.69 21.85 -18.42
C PRO A 95 7.23 21.34 -18.54
N PHE A 96 6.49 21.41 -17.43
CA PHE A 96 5.02 21.31 -17.36
C PHE A 96 4.32 22.67 -17.69
N PRO A 97 3.02 22.66 -18.04
CA PRO A 97 2.09 23.76 -17.78
C PRO A 97 1.24 23.54 -16.50
N ARG A 98 0.77 24.64 -15.90
CA ARG A 98 -0.29 24.74 -14.88
C ARG A 98 -1.24 25.88 -15.28
N ASP A 99 -2.48 25.85 -14.76
CA ASP A 99 -3.44 26.97 -14.83
C ASP A 99 -2.88 28.24 -14.16
N PRO A 100 -3.32 29.46 -14.55
CA PRO A 100 -4.43 30.13 -13.81
C PRO A 100 -5.30 31.10 -14.73
N PRO A 101 -5.92 32.24 -14.28
CA PRO A 101 -7.33 32.22 -13.86
C PRO A 101 -8.24 33.44 -14.25
N CYS A 102 -9.51 33.39 -13.81
CA CYS A 102 -10.41 34.52 -13.39
C CYS A 102 -11.09 35.53 -14.36
N ARG A 103 -12.43 35.63 -14.20
CA ARG A 103 -13.36 36.81 -14.28
C ARG A 103 -13.48 37.67 -15.57
N GLY A 104 -14.74 37.85 -16.06
CA GLY A 104 -15.23 39.20 -16.47
C GLY A 104 -16.25 39.36 -17.63
N ALA A 105 -17.56 39.43 -17.31
CA ALA A 105 -18.62 40.31 -17.88
C ALA A 105 -19.03 40.35 -19.40
N ILE A 106 -20.32 40.05 -19.64
CA ILE A 106 -21.36 40.83 -20.39
C ILE A 106 -21.45 40.79 -21.97
N VAL A 107 -22.51 40.08 -22.42
CA VAL A 107 -23.53 40.37 -23.49
C VAL A 107 -23.16 40.62 -24.98
N ALA A 108 -23.76 39.81 -25.87
CA ALA A 108 -24.25 40.15 -27.23
C ALA A 108 -25.33 39.14 -27.73
N GLU A 109 -26.13 39.48 -28.76
CA GLU A 109 -27.25 38.67 -29.32
C GLU A 109 -26.88 37.74 -30.51
N PRO A 110 -27.77 36.80 -30.90
CA PRO A 110 -27.76 36.13 -32.22
C PRO A 110 -29.11 36.12 -32.97
N SER A 111 -29.08 35.79 -34.28
CA SER A 111 -30.25 35.46 -35.13
C SER A 111 -29.82 34.56 -36.32
N GLY A 112 -30.67 33.93 -37.14
CA GLY A 112 -32.14 33.87 -37.23
C GLY A 112 -32.61 33.26 -38.58
N THR A 113 -33.90 33.39 -38.92
CA THR A 113 -34.56 32.99 -40.21
C THR A 113 -34.66 31.47 -40.49
N PRO A 114 -35.37 31.00 -41.56
CA PRO A 114 -36.72 31.31 -42.12
C PRO A 114 -37.62 30.01 -42.09
N PRO A 115 -38.65 29.76 -42.94
CA PRO A 115 -39.58 30.57 -43.75
C PRO A 115 -41.01 30.64 -43.10
N SER A 116 -42.25 30.41 -43.62
CA SER A 116 -42.89 29.86 -44.86
C SER A 116 -44.32 30.44 -45.08
N SER A 117 -45.12 29.90 -46.02
CA SER A 117 -46.47 30.40 -46.46
C SER A 117 -47.23 29.35 -47.31
N PRO A 118 -48.46 29.58 -47.85
CA PRO A 118 -49.41 30.73 -47.84
C PRO A 118 -50.75 30.37 -47.10
N ALA A 119 -51.98 30.92 -47.27
CA ALA A 119 -52.68 31.93 -48.13
C ALA A 119 -53.88 32.56 -47.31
N CYS A 120 -54.94 33.25 -47.78
CA CYS A 120 -55.50 33.67 -49.10
C CYS A 120 -56.50 34.86 -48.95
N ALA A 121 -57.35 35.15 -49.96
CA ALA A 121 -58.48 36.11 -50.01
C ALA A 121 -59.63 35.54 -50.89
N PRO A 122 -60.83 36.16 -51.17
CA PRO A 122 -61.35 37.52 -50.91
C PRO A 122 -62.84 37.60 -50.37
N PRO A 123 -63.50 38.79 -50.25
CA PRO A 123 -64.95 38.95 -49.94
C PRO A 123 -65.85 39.06 -51.20
N PRO A 124 -67.19 39.34 -51.12
CA PRO A 124 -67.69 40.70 -51.51
C PRO A 124 -69.13 41.15 -51.04
N LEU A 125 -69.52 42.38 -51.47
CA LEU A 125 -70.86 43.02 -51.69
C LEU A 125 -71.92 43.23 -50.56
N LEU A 126 -72.39 44.49 -50.42
CA LEU A 126 -73.78 44.91 -50.82
C LEU A 126 -73.94 46.46 -50.90
N LEU A 127 -75.17 46.97 -51.15
CA LEU A 127 -75.46 48.24 -51.86
C LEU A 127 -75.83 49.50 -51.01
N GLN A 128 -76.24 50.57 -51.72
CA GLN A 128 -76.22 52.00 -51.36
C GLN A 128 -77.59 52.64 -50.97
N LEU A 129 -77.51 53.78 -50.24
CA LEU A 129 -78.44 54.95 -50.22
C LEU A 129 -79.88 54.76 -49.66
N PRO A 130 -80.63 55.84 -49.33
CA PRO A 130 -80.33 57.30 -49.29
C PRO A 130 -80.15 57.84 -47.84
N GLY A 131 -80.01 59.14 -47.52
CA GLY A 131 -79.79 60.35 -48.32
C GLY A 131 -80.79 61.52 -48.08
N VAL A 132 -80.46 62.50 -47.22
CA VAL A 132 -81.25 63.74 -46.93
C VAL A 132 -80.30 64.93 -46.65
N GLN A 133 -80.74 66.18 -46.90
CA GLN A 133 -80.14 67.46 -46.48
C GLN A 133 -81.28 68.50 -46.19
N PRO A 134 -81.00 69.78 -45.84
CA PRO A 134 -80.49 70.31 -44.57
C PRO A 134 -81.52 71.29 -43.94
N PRO A 135 -81.11 72.42 -43.34
CA PRO A 135 -80.77 72.64 -41.93
C PRO A 135 -81.87 73.42 -41.16
N GLU A 136 -81.65 73.71 -39.88
CA GLU A 136 -82.06 75.00 -39.29
C GLU A 136 -81.23 75.32 -38.03
N GLU A 137 -81.30 76.57 -37.55
CA GLU A 137 -80.39 77.17 -36.55
C GLU A 137 -81.09 77.40 -35.19
N GLU A 138 -80.32 77.49 -34.11
CA GLU A 138 -80.67 78.15 -32.83
C GLU A 138 -79.36 78.50 -32.10
N GLU A 139 -79.31 79.62 -31.37
CA GLU A 139 -78.10 80.12 -30.71
C GLU A 139 -77.86 79.54 -29.31
N GLY A 140 -76.63 79.63 -28.79
CA GLY A 140 -76.41 79.62 -27.34
C GLY A 140 -75.03 79.22 -26.84
N GLY A 141 -74.40 80.10 -26.06
CA GLY A 141 -73.34 79.75 -25.11
C GLY A 141 -71.89 79.99 -25.56
N ALA A 142 -71.31 81.11 -25.12
CA ALA A 142 -69.86 81.31 -25.19
C ALA A 142 -69.13 80.45 -24.14
N GLY A 143 -68.04 79.79 -24.55
CA GLY A 143 -67.18 78.99 -23.68
C GLY A 143 -65.73 79.00 -24.20
N GLU A 144 -64.77 79.14 -23.29
CA GLU A 144 -63.42 79.63 -23.62
C GLU A 144 -62.58 78.69 -24.51
N ARG A 145 -61.91 79.27 -25.52
CA ARG A 145 -61.05 78.57 -26.46
C ARG A 145 -59.64 78.39 -25.88
N CYS A 146 -59.43 77.35 -25.07
CA CYS A 146 -58.12 77.03 -24.52
C CYS A 146 -57.18 76.45 -25.61
N THR A 147 -56.26 77.25 -26.13
CA THR A 147 -55.32 76.88 -27.19
C THR A 147 -54.03 76.25 -26.64
N CYS A 148 -54.01 74.92 -26.51
CA CYS A 148 -52.77 74.19 -26.20
C CYS A 148 -51.83 74.20 -27.42
N ASN A 149 -50.76 75.00 -27.37
CA ASN A 149 -49.66 74.93 -28.34
C ASN A 149 -48.75 73.75 -28.00
N TRP A 150 -48.89 72.66 -28.75
CA TRP A 150 -47.99 71.51 -28.68
C TRP A 150 -46.72 71.81 -29.49
N SER A 151 -45.56 71.69 -28.85
CA SER A 151 -44.27 72.08 -29.42
C SER A 151 -43.78 71.11 -30.49
N THR A 152 -44.22 69.85 -30.44
CA THR A 152 -43.92 68.83 -31.46
C THR A 152 -45.15 68.07 -31.94
N LYS A 153 -45.09 67.55 -33.17
CA LYS A 153 -46.19 66.77 -33.78
C LYS A 153 -46.46 65.45 -33.06
N ASP A 154 -45.53 64.94 -32.24
CA ASP A 154 -45.69 63.70 -31.49
C ASP A 154 -46.24 63.93 -30.08
N GLU A 155 -45.82 65.00 -29.40
CA GLU A 155 -46.47 65.52 -28.19
C GLU A 155 -47.97 65.79 -28.42
N ALA A 156 -48.31 66.39 -29.57
CA ALA A 156 -49.71 66.62 -29.95
C ALA A 156 -50.50 65.31 -30.18
N LYS A 157 -49.85 64.24 -30.67
CA LYS A 157 -50.47 62.90 -30.76
C LYS A 157 -50.65 62.26 -29.38
N LEU A 158 -49.71 62.49 -28.45
CA LEU A 158 -49.80 61.97 -27.07
C LEU A 158 -50.95 62.63 -26.32
N ALA A 159 -51.07 63.97 -26.38
CA ALA A 159 -52.22 64.68 -25.80
C ALA A 159 -53.56 64.22 -26.38
N PHE A 160 -53.63 63.95 -27.69
CA PHE A 160 -54.83 63.37 -28.31
C PHE A 160 -55.12 61.93 -27.83
N LYS A 161 -54.09 61.15 -27.46
CA LYS A 161 -54.27 59.81 -26.85
C LYS A 161 -54.73 59.87 -25.39
N GLU A 162 -54.25 60.83 -24.60
CA GLU A 162 -54.72 60.99 -23.21
C GLU A 162 -56.17 61.47 -23.16
N LEU A 163 -56.56 62.40 -24.03
CA LEU A 163 -57.96 62.80 -24.21
C LEU A 163 -58.89 61.62 -24.57
N LEU A 164 -58.35 60.56 -25.20
CA LEU A 164 -59.05 59.31 -25.51
C LEU A 164 -58.98 58.25 -24.38
N LYS A 165 -58.19 58.46 -23.33
CA LYS A 165 -58.24 57.70 -22.08
C LYS A 165 -59.33 58.26 -21.16
N ASP A 166 -59.35 59.58 -20.98
CA ASP A 166 -60.30 60.28 -20.09
C ASP A 166 -61.76 60.22 -20.59
N LYS A 167 -61.96 60.01 -21.90
CA LYS A 167 -63.28 59.86 -22.53
C LYS A 167 -63.38 58.52 -23.27
N PRO A 168 -63.61 57.40 -22.57
CA PRO A 168 -63.62 56.06 -23.16
C PRO A 168 -64.80 55.85 -24.12
N VAL A 169 -64.52 55.90 -25.43
CA VAL A 169 -65.52 55.65 -26.48
C VAL A 169 -65.83 54.16 -26.56
N ARG A 170 -66.94 53.74 -25.96
CA ARG A 170 -67.45 52.36 -26.04
C ARG A 170 -67.69 51.97 -27.51
N ALA A 171 -67.18 50.81 -27.92
CA ALA A 171 -66.91 50.45 -29.32
C ALA A 171 -68.12 50.35 -30.29
N SER A 172 -69.34 50.66 -29.85
CA SER A 172 -70.57 50.61 -30.65
C SER A 172 -71.04 51.96 -31.20
N ASN A 173 -70.48 53.09 -30.74
CA ASN A 173 -70.89 54.42 -31.21
C ASN A 173 -69.98 54.93 -32.35
N PRO A 174 -70.53 55.55 -33.41
CA PRO A 174 -69.73 56.21 -34.43
C PRO A 174 -68.95 57.38 -33.83
N ALA A 175 -67.79 57.70 -34.41
CA ALA A 175 -66.79 58.59 -33.79
C ALA A 175 -67.24 60.05 -33.55
N GLN A 176 -68.42 60.44 -34.05
CA GLN A 176 -69.30 61.53 -33.61
C GLN A 176 -68.62 62.61 -32.72
N PRO A 177 -68.59 62.46 -31.38
CA PRO A 177 -68.27 63.56 -30.48
C PRO A 177 -66.78 63.90 -30.36
N VAL A 178 -65.88 63.09 -30.91
CA VAL A 178 -64.43 63.17 -30.64
C VAL A 178 -63.73 64.25 -31.47
N TRP A 179 -64.18 64.49 -32.70
CA TRP A 179 -63.42 65.32 -33.64
C TRP A 179 -63.53 66.82 -33.36
N SER A 180 -64.59 67.23 -32.67
CA SER A 180 -64.92 68.62 -32.36
C SER A 180 -63.98 69.29 -31.36
N VAL A 181 -63.04 68.54 -30.74
CA VAL A 181 -61.98 69.12 -29.91
C VAL A 181 -60.86 69.66 -30.81
N PRO A 182 -60.61 70.99 -30.86
CA PRO A 182 -59.81 71.61 -31.92
C PRO A 182 -58.52 72.26 -31.37
N SER A 183 -57.50 71.44 -31.07
CA SER A 183 -56.15 71.93 -30.73
C SER A 183 -55.02 70.97 -31.13
N ALA A 184 -55.19 69.66 -30.91
CA ALA A 184 -54.09 68.69 -31.02
C ALA A 184 -53.66 68.31 -32.45
N LEU A 185 -54.59 68.08 -33.40
CA LEU A 185 -54.26 67.59 -34.74
C LEU A 185 -55.10 68.31 -35.81
N PRO A 186 -54.49 68.98 -36.81
CA PRO A 186 -55.21 69.86 -37.74
C PRO A 186 -55.88 69.14 -38.91
N LYS A 187 -55.45 67.92 -39.28
CA LYS A 187 -55.99 67.17 -40.44
C LYS A 187 -56.89 66.01 -39.99
N LEU A 188 -58.07 65.90 -40.58
CA LEU A 188 -59.03 64.82 -40.27
C LEU A 188 -58.46 63.42 -40.54
N SER A 189 -57.64 63.26 -41.58
CA SER A 189 -56.91 62.02 -41.87
C SER A 189 -55.93 61.66 -40.75
N GLU A 190 -55.20 62.64 -40.21
CA GLU A 190 -54.27 62.45 -39.09
C GLU A 190 -55.03 62.12 -37.79
N LYS A 191 -56.16 62.79 -37.51
CA LYS A 191 -57.06 62.41 -36.39
C LYS A 191 -57.55 60.96 -36.52
N LYS A 192 -58.00 60.54 -37.72
CA LYS A 192 -58.49 59.17 -37.98
C LYS A 192 -57.38 58.12 -37.88
N GLN A 193 -56.18 58.43 -38.36
CA GLN A 193 -55.01 57.56 -38.22
C GLN A 193 -54.60 57.42 -36.74
N ALA A 194 -54.54 58.52 -35.98
CA ALA A 194 -54.23 58.51 -34.56
C ALA A 194 -55.28 57.74 -33.73
N PHE A 195 -56.57 57.91 -34.02
CA PHE A 195 -57.65 57.17 -33.34
C PHE A 195 -57.60 55.67 -33.64
N ASN A 196 -57.40 55.26 -34.90
CA ASN A 196 -57.26 53.85 -35.25
C ASN A 196 -56.00 53.22 -34.61
N ALA A 197 -54.88 53.95 -34.57
CA ALA A 197 -53.66 53.53 -33.89
C ALA A 197 -53.86 53.42 -32.37
N TYR A 198 -54.62 54.34 -31.75
CA TYR A 198 -55.01 54.27 -30.34
C TYR A 198 -55.93 53.08 -30.05
N LYS A 199 -56.92 52.79 -30.90
CA LYS A 199 -57.77 51.61 -30.76
C LYS A 199 -56.94 50.33 -30.79
N ALA A 200 -56.08 50.16 -31.80
CA ALA A 200 -55.20 49.01 -31.90
C ALA A 200 -54.18 48.92 -30.74
N GLN A 201 -53.73 50.07 -30.22
CA GLN A 201 -52.88 50.12 -29.03
C GLN A 201 -53.65 49.69 -27.77
N ARG A 202 -54.87 50.20 -27.51
CA ARG A 202 -55.68 49.78 -26.35
C ARG A 202 -56.10 48.32 -26.43
N GLU A 203 -56.44 47.81 -27.62
CA GLU A 203 -56.74 46.39 -27.84
C GLU A 203 -55.50 45.50 -27.57
N LYS A 204 -54.30 45.98 -27.90
CA LYS A 204 -53.04 45.31 -27.52
C LYS A 204 -52.77 45.41 -26.01
N GLU A 205 -52.92 46.58 -25.41
CA GLU A 205 -52.71 46.82 -23.97
C GLU A 205 -53.67 45.97 -23.13
N GLU A 206 -54.97 45.97 -23.42
CA GLU A 206 -55.98 45.15 -22.72
C GLU A 206 -55.70 43.65 -22.85
N LYS A 207 -55.24 43.20 -24.02
CA LYS A 207 -54.80 41.81 -24.26
C LYS A 207 -53.50 41.46 -23.51
N GLU A 208 -52.62 42.43 -23.30
CA GLU A 208 -51.36 42.29 -22.55
C GLU A 208 -51.61 42.31 -21.03
N GLU A 209 -52.48 43.19 -20.54
CA GLU A 209 -53.01 43.23 -19.16
C GLU A 209 -53.75 41.92 -18.82
N ALA A 210 -54.60 41.42 -19.72
CA ALA A 210 -55.30 40.15 -19.54
C ALA A 210 -54.34 38.95 -19.54
N ARG A 211 -53.32 38.95 -20.41
CA ARG A 211 -52.25 37.94 -20.41
C ARG A 211 -51.44 37.97 -19.10
N LEU A 212 -51.15 39.17 -18.57
CA LEU A 212 -50.42 39.34 -17.32
C LEU A 212 -51.24 38.82 -16.14
N ARG A 213 -52.50 39.26 -15.97
CA ARG A 213 -53.40 38.74 -14.92
C ARG A 213 -53.63 37.23 -15.02
N ALA A 214 -53.72 36.68 -16.23
CA ALA A 214 -53.80 35.23 -16.42
C ALA A 214 -52.50 34.52 -15.96
N LYS A 215 -51.32 35.09 -16.24
CA LYS A 215 -50.04 34.55 -15.75
C LYS A 215 -49.96 34.62 -14.22
N GLU A 216 -50.29 35.76 -13.63
CA GLU A 216 -50.29 35.98 -12.18
C GLU A 216 -51.23 35.00 -11.46
N ALA A 217 -52.44 34.78 -11.99
CA ALA A 217 -53.39 33.80 -11.45
C ALA A 217 -52.86 32.34 -11.53
N LYS A 218 -52.15 31.97 -12.61
CA LYS A 218 -51.48 30.66 -12.70
C LYS A 218 -50.37 30.53 -11.66
N GLU A 219 -49.52 31.55 -11.50
CA GLU A 219 -48.42 31.56 -10.53
C GLU A 219 -48.91 31.59 -9.07
N GLU A 220 -50.06 32.21 -8.79
CA GLU A 220 -50.73 32.17 -7.49
C GLU A 220 -51.30 30.79 -7.19
N LEU A 221 -52.05 30.19 -8.13
CA LEU A 221 -52.59 28.83 -7.96
C LEU A 221 -51.47 27.80 -7.76
N GLN A 222 -50.37 27.91 -8.52
CA GLN A 222 -49.20 27.05 -8.34
C GLN A 222 -48.64 27.18 -6.92
N ARG A 223 -48.31 28.40 -6.47
CA ARG A 223 -47.76 28.64 -5.11
C ARG A 223 -48.72 28.17 -4.01
N PHE A 224 -50.02 28.37 -4.18
CA PHE A 224 -51.04 27.87 -3.26
C PHE A 224 -50.96 26.33 -3.14
N LEU A 225 -50.99 25.61 -4.26
CA LEU A 225 -50.95 24.13 -4.24
C LEU A 225 -49.60 23.56 -3.77
N GLU A 226 -48.48 24.24 -3.99
CA GLU A 226 -47.14 23.82 -3.52
C GLU A 226 -46.92 23.97 -1.99
N GLN A 227 -47.75 24.80 -1.33
CA GLN A 227 -47.60 25.19 0.07
C GLN A 227 -48.76 24.74 0.96
N HIS A 228 -49.93 24.43 0.40
CA HIS A 228 -51.12 24.08 1.16
C HIS A 228 -50.99 22.70 1.84
N GLU A 229 -51.06 22.65 3.17
CA GLU A 229 -50.83 21.46 4.03
C GLU A 229 -51.59 20.19 3.60
N ARG A 230 -52.80 20.36 3.05
CA ARG A 230 -53.68 19.26 2.61
C ARG A 230 -53.46 18.81 1.15
N MET A 231 -52.42 19.31 0.49
CA MET A 231 -52.01 18.92 -0.86
C MET A 231 -50.70 18.11 -0.76
N SER A 232 -50.63 16.99 -1.49
CA SER A 232 -49.46 16.09 -1.49
C SER A 232 -49.34 15.34 -2.80
N SER A 233 -48.19 14.70 -3.05
CA SER A 233 -47.88 13.93 -4.27
C SER A 233 -48.90 12.84 -4.64
N ILE A 234 -49.74 12.39 -3.69
CA ILE A 234 -50.78 11.38 -3.88
C ILE A 234 -52.19 11.95 -4.04
N THR A 235 -52.38 13.26 -3.93
CA THR A 235 -53.70 13.92 -3.97
C THR A 235 -54.21 14.00 -5.40
N ARG A 236 -55.15 13.10 -5.76
CA ARG A 236 -55.76 13.04 -7.11
C ARG A 236 -56.54 14.32 -7.46
N TYR A 237 -56.53 14.73 -8.73
CA TYR A 237 -57.16 15.97 -9.24
C TYR A 237 -58.61 16.15 -8.76
N ARG A 238 -59.47 15.12 -8.88
CA ARG A 238 -60.87 15.17 -8.39
C ARG A 238 -60.98 15.47 -6.90
N LYS A 239 -59.96 15.13 -6.09
CA LYS A 239 -59.92 15.43 -4.66
C LYS A 239 -59.39 16.84 -4.40
N ALA A 240 -58.40 17.31 -5.17
CA ALA A 240 -57.99 18.71 -5.15
C ALA A 240 -59.16 19.63 -5.53
N GLU A 241 -59.88 19.31 -6.61
CA GLU A 241 -61.07 20.05 -7.05
C GLU A 241 -62.20 20.04 -6.00
N GLN A 242 -62.39 18.93 -5.25
CA GLN A 242 -63.32 18.90 -4.11
C GLN A 242 -62.87 19.76 -2.92
N MET A 243 -61.57 19.98 -2.73
CA MET A 243 -61.03 20.75 -1.59
C MET A 243 -60.83 22.23 -1.90
N PHE A 244 -60.63 22.57 -3.18
CA PHE A 244 -60.23 23.91 -3.62
C PHE A 244 -61.20 24.54 -4.64
N GLY A 245 -62.19 23.80 -5.15
CA GLY A 245 -63.10 24.25 -6.20
C GLY A 245 -63.87 25.54 -5.92
N GLU A 246 -64.13 25.83 -4.64
CA GLU A 246 -64.82 27.04 -4.18
C GLU A 246 -63.87 28.23 -3.91
N GLN A 247 -62.55 28.01 -3.96
CA GLN A 247 -61.54 29.06 -3.69
C GLN A 247 -61.31 29.93 -4.93
N GLU A 248 -61.21 31.25 -4.76
CA GLU A 248 -61.00 32.19 -5.86
C GLU A 248 -59.73 31.88 -6.68
N VAL A 249 -58.62 31.52 -5.99
CA VAL A 249 -57.36 31.13 -6.64
C VAL A 249 -57.49 29.92 -7.58
N TRP A 250 -58.46 29.04 -7.36
CA TRP A 250 -58.78 27.90 -8.24
C TRP A 250 -59.79 28.30 -9.31
N ALA A 251 -60.83 29.06 -8.94
CA ALA A 251 -61.93 29.45 -9.82
C ALA A 251 -61.51 30.40 -10.95
N VAL A 252 -60.55 31.30 -10.70
CA VAL A 252 -60.03 32.27 -11.69
C VAL A 252 -59.25 31.59 -12.82
N VAL A 253 -58.69 30.40 -12.60
CA VAL A 253 -57.87 29.69 -13.58
C VAL A 253 -58.71 28.71 -14.43
N PRO A 254 -58.60 28.72 -15.78
CA PRO A 254 -59.28 27.76 -16.65
C PRO A 254 -58.94 26.30 -16.36
N GLU A 255 -59.89 25.38 -16.56
CA GLU A 255 -59.73 23.95 -16.21
C GLU A 255 -58.55 23.25 -16.92
N ARG A 256 -58.21 23.65 -18.15
CA ARG A 256 -56.99 23.17 -18.85
C ARG A 256 -55.75 23.56 -18.05
N ASP A 257 -55.61 24.86 -17.79
CA ASP A 257 -54.48 25.44 -17.09
C ASP A 257 -54.34 24.89 -15.67
N ARG A 258 -55.47 24.65 -14.98
CA ARG A 258 -55.49 23.99 -13.67
C ARG A 258 -54.89 22.58 -13.69
N LYS A 259 -55.12 21.80 -14.75
CA LYS A 259 -54.57 20.44 -14.87
C LYS A 259 -53.08 20.45 -15.18
N GLU A 260 -52.65 21.33 -16.09
CA GLU A 260 -51.23 21.55 -16.39
C GLU A 260 -50.45 21.93 -15.12
N ILE A 261 -50.95 22.92 -14.36
CA ILE A 261 -50.36 23.33 -13.07
C ILE A 261 -50.39 22.20 -12.04
N TYR A 262 -51.50 21.48 -11.93
CA TYR A 262 -51.64 20.38 -10.96
C TYR A 262 -50.63 19.25 -11.22
N ASP A 263 -50.37 18.88 -12.48
CA ASP A 263 -49.42 17.81 -12.80
C ASP A 263 -47.96 18.25 -12.50
N ASP A 264 -47.60 19.51 -12.81
CA ASP A 264 -46.31 20.11 -12.44
C ASP A 264 -46.14 20.19 -10.91
N VAL A 265 -47.18 20.61 -10.17
CA VAL A 265 -47.15 20.69 -8.70
C VAL A 265 -47.07 19.29 -8.07
N LEU A 266 -47.76 18.27 -8.60
CA LEU A 266 -47.57 16.90 -8.14
C LEU A 266 -46.13 16.43 -8.32
N PHE A 267 -45.50 16.73 -9.46
CA PHE A 267 -44.10 16.38 -9.68
C PHE A 267 -43.15 17.12 -8.72
N PHE A 268 -43.39 18.41 -8.47
CA PHE A 268 -42.64 19.20 -7.50
C PHE A 268 -42.79 18.65 -6.07
N LEU A 269 -44.03 18.37 -5.62
CA LEU A 269 -44.30 17.81 -4.30
C LEU A 269 -43.68 16.41 -4.14
N ALA A 270 -43.84 15.51 -5.12
CA ALA A 270 -43.20 14.20 -5.12
C ALA A 270 -41.68 14.29 -5.00
N LYS A 271 -41.06 15.27 -5.67
CA LYS A 271 -39.62 15.54 -5.60
C LYS A 271 -39.21 16.12 -4.22
N LYS A 272 -40.00 17.05 -3.68
CA LYS A 272 -39.80 17.71 -2.37
C LYS A 272 -39.93 16.71 -1.21
N GLU A 273 -41.00 15.92 -1.19
CA GLU A 273 -41.26 14.84 -0.22
C GLU A 273 -40.14 13.79 -0.27
N LYS A 274 -39.76 13.33 -1.47
CA LYS A 274 -38.68 12.35 -1.64
C LYS A 274 -37.31 12.87 -1.20
N GLU A 275 -37.03 14.16 -1.38
CA GLU A 275 -35.79 14.77 -0.92
C GLU A 275 -35.78 14.97 0.60
N HIS A 276 -36.91 15.40 1.19
CA HIS A 276 -37.08 15.48 2.64
C HIS A 276 -36.87 14.11 3.31
N ALA A 277 -37.45 13.04 2.75
CA ALA A 277 -37.26 11.67 3.25
C ALA A 277 -35.80 11.21 3.23
N LYS A 278 -35.02 11.55 2.18
CA LYS A 278 -33.57 11.29 2.15
C LYS A 278 -32.82 12.08 3.23
N GLN A 279 -33.18 13.35 3.43
CA GLN A 279 -32.54 14.22 4.40
C GLN A 279 -32.80 13.73 5.83
N LEU A 280 -34.03 13.32 6.13
CA LEU A 280 -34.40 12.70 7.40
C LEU A 280 -33.65 11.38 7.62
N ARG A 281 -33.64 10.46 6.63
CA ARG A 281 -32.86 9.22 6.69
C ARG A 281 -31.37 9.49 6.96
N LYS A 282 -30.77 10.48 6.27
CA LYS A 282 -29.37 10.86 6.47
C LYS A 282 -29.12 11.45 7.87
N ARG A 283 -30.03 12.30 8.37
CA ARG A 283 -30.00 12.84 9.73
C ARG A 283 -30.01 11.71 10.76
N ASN A 284 -30.96 10.79 10.62
CA ASN A 284 -31.16 9.66 11.53
C ASN A 284 -29.93 8.73 11.57
N ILE A 285 -29.40 8.36 10.40
CA ILE A 285 -28.16 7.57 10.27
C ILE A 285 -26.99 8.25 10.98
N GLN A 286 -26.79 9.56 10.78
CA GLN A 286 -25.69 10.29 11.42
C GLN A 286 -25.89 10.44 12.93
N ALA A 287 -27.12 10.71 13.38
CA ALA A 287 -27.44 10.81 14.80
C ALA A 287 -27.21 9.49 15.53
N LEU A 288 -27.66 8.36 14.96
CA LEU A 288 -27.42 7.04 15.55
C LEU A 288 -25.93 6.70 15.62
N LYS A 289 -25.14 6.99 14.56
CA LYS A 289 -23.68 6.84 14.60
C LYS A 289 -23.06 7.68 15.71
N ASN A 290 -23.37 8.97 15.78
CA ASN A 290 -22.86 9.86 16.84
C ASN A 290 -23.21 9.35 18.26
N ILE A 291 -24.37 8.72 18.44
CA ILE A 291 -24.79 8.13 19.71
C ILE A 291 -23.97 6.87 20.02
N LEU A 292 -23.83 5.94 19.07
CA LEU A 292 -22.98 4.75 19.20
C LEU A 292 -21.52 5.14 19.52
N ASP A 293 -20.96 6.10 18.78
CA ASP A 293 -19.59 6.63 18.97
C ASP A 293 -19.39 7.32 20.34
N SER A 294 -20.48 7.71 21.02
CA SER A 294 -20.44 8.29 22.37
C SER A 294 -20.60 7.27 23.51
N MET A 295 -21.02 6.04 23.21
CA MET A 295 -21.34 5.02 24.21
C MET A 295 -20.14 4.12 24.53
N SER A 296 -19.40 4.47 25.59
CA SER A 296 -18.24 3.70 26.08
C SER A 296 -18.55 2.29 26.61
N ASN A 297 -19.82 1.92 26.70
CA ASN A 297 -20.33 0.59 27.01
C ASN A 297 -20.58 -0.28 25.76
N VAL A 298 -20.52 0.27 24.55
CA VAL A 298 -20.46 -0.53 23.31
C VAL A 298 -19.01 -0.94 23.08
N SER A 299 -18.82 -2.22 22.72
CA SER A 299 -17.53 -2.83 22.45
C SER A 299 -17.59 -3.65 21.16
N PHE A 300 -16.43 -4.05 20.63
CA PHE A 300 -16.35 -4.93 19.46
C PHE A 300 -17.02 -6.32 19.63
N GLN A 301 -17.43 -6.69 20.86
CA GLN A 301 -18.16 -7.94 21.15
C GLN A 301 -19.64 -7.73 21.44
N THR A 302 -20.11 -6.48 21.54
CA THR A 302 -21.48 -6.16 21.92
C THR A 302 -22.45 -6.61 20.82
N THR A 303 -23.53 -7.29 21.19
CA THR A 303 -24.56 -7.74 20.25
C THR A 303 -25.59 -6.64 19.98
N TRP A 304 -26.34 -6.75 18.87
CA TRP A 304 -27.42 -5.81 18.56
C TRP A 304 -28.48 -5.75 19.68
N SER A 305 -28.79 -6.87 20.33
CA SER A 305 -29.77 -6.91 21.43
C SER A 305 -29.32 -6.08 22.64
N GLU A 306 -28.04 -6.11 22.97
CA GLU A 306 -27.46 -5.31 24.06
C GLU A 306 -27.35 -3.84 23.67
N ALA A 307 -26.89 -3.56 22.44
CA ALA A 307 -26.84 -2.20 21.91
C ALA A 307 -28.23 -1.56 21.81
N GLN A 308 -29.28 -2.32 21.45
CA GLN A 308 -30.65 -1.82 21.43
C GLN A 308 -31.13 -1.45 22.84
N GLN A 309 -30.77 -2.22 23.87
CA GLN A 309 -31.06 -1.85 25.27
C GLN A 309 -30.32 -0.55 25.64
N TYR A 310 -29.02 -0.44 25.34
CA TYR A 310 -28.23 0.77 25.60
C TYR A 310 -28.76 2.01 24.86
N LEU A 311 -29.31 1.84 23.65
CA LEU A 311 -29.99 2.91 22.91
C LEU A 311 -31.32 3.30 23.57
N MET A 312 -32.12 2.35 24.08
CA MET A 312 -33.33 2.68 24.83
C MET A 312 -33.06 3.35 26.18
N ASP A 313 -31.92 3.03 26.82
CA ASP A 313 -31.45 3.67 28.06
C ASP A 313 -30.81 5.06 27.80
N ASN A 314 -30.53 5.43 26.54
CA ASN A 314 -29.92 6.71 26.17
C ASN A 314 -31.00 7.78 25.90
N PRO A 315 -31.05 8.90 26.66
CA PRO A 315 -32.10 9.90 26.52
C PRO A 315 -32.14 10.55 25.13
N THR A 316 -30.99 10.71 24.46
CA THR A 316 -30.93 11.33 23.13
C THR A 316 -31.55 10.46 22.02
N PHE A 317 -31.69 9.15 22.26
CA PHE A 317 -32.43 8.24 21.40
C PHE A 317 -33.87 8.05 21.89
N ALA A 318 -34.10 8.03 23.21
CA ALA A 318 -35.42 7.88 23.82
C ALA A 318 -36.36 9.10 23.61
N GLU A 319 -35.81 10.29 23.38
CA GLU A 319 -36.58 11.52 23.11
C GLU A 319 -36.80 11.82 21.62
N ASP A 320 -35.94 11.32 20.72
CA ASP A 320 -36.02 11.59 19.27
C ASP A 320 -36.96 10.59 18.56
N GLN A 321 -38.23 10.98 18.44
CA GLN A 321 -39.26 10.16 17.80
C GLN A 321 -38.99 9.87 16.30
N ASP A 322 -38.36 10.80 15.58
CA ASP A 322 -37.97 10.58 14.18
C ASP A 322 -36.86 9.53 14.07
N LEU A 323 -35.96 9.48 15.05
CA LEU A 323 -34.87 8.51 15.15
C LEU A 323 -35.40 7.10 15.47
N GLN A 324 -36.36 6.99 16.40
CA GLN A 324 -37.04 5.72 16.72
C GLN A 324 -37.85 5.16 15.54
N ASN A 325 -38.39 6.04 14.70
CA ASN A 325 -39.13 5.69 13.49
C ASN A 325 -38.23 5.42 12.26
N MET A 326 -36.91 5.33 12.42
CA MET A 326 -36.02 4.99 11.29
C MET A 326 -36.22 3.55 10.79
N ASP A 327 -35.70 3.26 9.60
CA ASP A 327 -35.71 1.90 9.07
C ASP A 327 -34.81 0.98 9.92
N LYS A 328 -35.29 -0.23 10.19
CA LYS A 328 -34.58 -1.21 11.01
C LYS A 328 -33.34 -1.77 10.30
N GLU A 329 -33.35 -1.83 8.98
CA GLU A 329 -32.18 -2.23 8.20
C GLU A 329 -31.11 -1.13 8.23
N ASP A 330 -31.51 0.16 8.17
CA ASP A 330 -30.57 1.29 8.36
C ASP A 330 -29.94 1.27 9.75
N ALA A 331 -30.72 1.00 10.80
CA ALA A 331 -30.22 0.92 12.17
C ALA A 331 -29.20 -0.23 12.34
N LEU A 332 -29.50 -1.40 11.79
CA LEU A 332 -28.60 -2.56 11.78
C LEU A 332 -27.31 -2.29 10.98
N ILE A 333 -27.39 -1.63 9.83
CA ILE A 333 -26.21 -1.26 9.02
C ILE A 333 -25.33 -0.25 9.78
N CYS A 334 -25.92 0.74 10.45
CA CYS A 334 -25.15 1.70 11.26
C CYS A 334 -24.41 1.01 12.40
N PHE A 335 -25.06 0.05 13.06
CA PHE A 335 -24.48 -0.75 14.12
C PHE A 335 -23.37 -1.68 13.61
N GLU A 336 -23.58 -2.39 12.51
CA GLU A 336 -22.57 -3.26 11.91
C GLU A 336 -21.32 -2.46 11.50
N GLU A 337 -21.49 -1.28 10.90
CA GLU A 337 -20.37 -0.41 10.51
C GLU A 337 -19.57 0.10 11.72
N HIS A 338 -20.25 0.44 12.82
CA HIS A 338 -19.62 0.85 14.08
C HIS A 338 -18.89 -0.33 14.75
N ILE A 339 -19.51 -1.51 14.88
CA ILE A 339 -18.86 -2.70 15.45
C ILE A 339 -17.63 -3.11 14.63
N ARG A 340 -17.72 -3.16 13.29
CA ARG A 340 -16.58 -3.45 12.41
C ARG A 340 -15.44 -2.42 12.55
N THR A 341 -15.77 -1.18 12.92
CA THR A 341 -14.76 -0.15 13.21
C THR A 341 -14.06 -0.45 14.54
N LEU A 342 -14.81 -0.79 15.60
CA LEU A 342 -14.24 -1.21 16.89
C LEU A 342 -13.40 -2.51 16.79
N GLU A 343 -13.86 -3.50 16.02
CA GLU A 343 -13.10 -4.74 15.74
C GLU A 343 -11.74 -4.43 15.13
N LYS A 344 -11.72 -3.52 14.14
CA LYS A 344 -10.51 -3.08 13.45
C LYS A 344 -9.57 -2.28 14.36
N GLU A 345 -10.10 -1.40 15.22
CA GLU A 345 -9.28 -0.62 16.16
C GLU A 345 -8.64 -1.51 17.24
N GLU A 346 -9.38 -2.50 17.73
CA GLU A 346 -8.90 -3.53 18.65
C GLU A 346 -7.83 -4.43 18.00
N GLU A 347 -8.01 -4.84 16.75
CA GLU A 347 -6.95 -5.56 16.01
C GLU A 347 -5.71 -4.67 15.80
N GLU A 348 -5.89 -3.39 15.50
CA GLU A 348 -4.79 -2.45 15.37
C GLU A 348 -4.01 -2.23 16.69
N GLU A 349 -4.66 -2.13 17.86
CA GLU A 349 -3.93 -2.04 19.15
C GLU A 349 -3.29 -3.38 19.56
N LYS A 350 -3.87 -4.53 19.20
CA LYS A 350 -3.20 -5.84 19.31
C LYS A 350 -1.95 -5.88 18.42
N GLU A 351 -2.04 -5.43 17.17
CA GLU A 351 -0.90 -5.31 16.25
C GLU A 351 0.19 -4.39 16.77
N LYS A 352 -0.19 -3.18 17.23
CA LYS A 352 0.74 -2.20 17.81
C LYS A 352 1.40 -2.77 19.06
N THR A 353 0.66 -3.47 19.93
CA THR A 353 1.21 -4.10 21.14
C THR A 353 2.17 -5.25 20.81
N ARG A 354 1.77 -6.18 19.93
CA ARG A 354 2.63 -7.23 19.37
C ARG A 354 3.89 -6.67 18.71
N LEU A 355 3.82 -5.46 18.12
CA LEU A 355 4.98 -4.77 17.55
C LEU A 355 5.85 -4.06 18.61
N ARG A 356 5.26 -3.45 19.65
CA ARG A 356 5.96 -2.89 20.83
C ARG A 356 6.78 -4.00 21.51
N GLU A 357 6.17 -5.17 21.76
CA GLU A 357 6.82 -6.35 22.34
C GLU A 357 7.99 -6.86 21.48
N ARG A 358 7.76 -7.14 20.18
CA ARG A 358 8.83 -7.61 19.27
C ARG A 358 10.01 -6.62 19.19
N ARG A 359 9.74 -5.31 19.25
CA ARG A 359 10.78 -4.27 19.34
C ARG A 359 11.53 -4.33 20.67
N GLN A 360 10.83 -4.52 21.80
CA GLN A 360 11.48 -4.63 23.11
C GLN A 360 12.32 -5.90 23.23
N GLN A 361 11.83 -7.05 22.75
CA GLN A 361 12.59 -8.31 22.68
C GLN A 361 13.88 -8.15 21.85
N ARG A 362 13.83 -7.38 20.75
CA ARG A 362 15.02 -7.05 19.96
C ARG A 362 15.99 -6.14 20.73
N LYS A 363 15.49 -5.10 21.42
CA LYS A 363 16.30 -4.27 22.32
C LYS A 363 16.95 -5.05 23.46
N ASN A 364 16.25 -6.04 24.01
CA ASN A 364 16.78 -6.90 25.07
C ASN A 364 17.95 -7.76 24.54
N ARG A 365 17.84 -8.28 23.31
CA ARG A 365 18.97 -8.94 22.61
C ARG A 365 20.12 -7.98 22.31
N GLU A 366 19.84 -6.79 21.78
CA GLU A 366 20.83 -5.74 21.51
C GLU A 366 21.59 -5.35 22.80
N ALA A 367 20.89 -5.20 23.92
CA ALA A 367 21.46 -4.89 25.22
C ALA A 367 22.27 -6.04 25.84
N PHE A 368 21.85 -7.30 25.65
CA PHE A 368 22.62 -8.47 26.09
C PHE A 368 23.86 -8.70 25.23
N GLN A 369 23.81 -8.39 23.92
CA GLN A 369 25.01 -8.38 23.07
C GLN A 369 26.03 -7.37 23.58
N ALA A 370 25.60 -6.13 23.85
CA ALA A 370 26.46 -5.09 24.42
C ALA A 370 27.01 -5.45 25.81
N PHE A 371 26.32 -6.30 26.57
CA PHE A 371 26.85 -6.85 27.83
C PHE A 371 27.97 -7.88 27.59
N LEU A 372 27.89 -8.69 26.54
CA LEU A 372 28.99 -9.57 26.14
C LEU A 372 30.20 -8.76 25.65
N ASP A 373 29.97 -7.68 24.89
CA ASP A 373 31.03 -6.72 24.52
C ASP A 373 31.70 -6.11 25.75
N GLU A 374 30.91 -5.63 26.72
CA GLU A 374 31.40 -5.14 28.01
C GLU A 374 32.20 -6.18 28.82
N LEU A 375 31.94 -7.47 28.67
CA LEU A 375 32.70 -8.54 29.33
C LEU A 375 33.97 -8.89 28.55
N HIS A 376 33.98 -8.71 27.23
CA HIS A 376 35.16 -8.85 26.38
C HIS A 376 36.17 -7.73 26.63
N ASP A 377 35.73 -6.48 26.67
CA ASP A 377 36.54 -5.30 27.01
C ASP A 377 37.18 -5.41 28.41
N LYS A 378 36.50 -6.06 29.36
CA LYS A 378 37.02 -6.35 30.72
C LYS A 378 37.95 -7.56 30.78
N GLY A 379 38.16 -8.27 29.66
CA GLY A 379 38.93 -9.52 29.59
C GLY A 379 38.31 -10.71 30.33
N GLN A 380 37.05 -10.62 30.74
CA GLN A 380 36.31 -11.67 31.46
C GLN A 380 35.73 -12.70 30.49
N LEU A 381 35.29 -12.24 29.31
CA LEU A 381 34.92 -13.05 28.16
C LEU A 381 36.09 -13.09 27.16
N HIS A 382 36.39 -14.26 26.61
CA HIS A 382 37.41 -14.47 25.58
C HIS A 382 37.16 -15.78 24.80
N SER A 383 37.94 -16.09 23.75
CA SER A 383 37.69 -17.23 22.83
C SER A 383 37.72 -18.64 23.46
N MET A 384 38.16 -18.74 24.73
CA MET A 384 38.22 -19.98 25.50
C MET A 384 37.26 -20.02 26.70
N SER A 385 36.51 -18.95 26.99
CA SER A 385 35.60 -18.92 28.15
C SER A 385 34.45 -19.91 27.97
N THR A 386 34.04 -20.58 29.05
CA THR A 386 32.85 -21.44 29.05
C THR A 386 31.62 -20.72 29.64
N TRP A 387 30.43 -21.20 29.27
CA TRP A 387 29.18 -20.68 29.83
C TRP A 387 29.11 -20.85 31.36
N MET A 388 29.64 -21.95 31.90
CA MET A 388 29.55 -22.24 33.33
C MET A 388 30.40 -21.28 34.18
N GLU A 389 31.56 -20.86 33.69
CA GLU A 389 32.45 -19.91 34.37
C GLU A 389 31.83 -18.50 34.42
N LEU A 390 31.17 -18.08 33.34
CA LEU A 390 30.56 -16.75 33.23
C LEU A 390 29.11 -16.68 33.74
N TYR A 391 28.40 -17.80 33.87
CA TYR A 391 27.01 -17.81 34.34
C TYR A 391 26.77 -17.06 35.66
N PRO A 392 27.63 -17.12 36.70
CA PRO A 392 27.46 -16.32 37.92
C PRO A 392 27.48 -14.80 37.66
N SER A 393 28.32 -14.33 36.73
CA SER A 393 28.40 -12.92 36.34
C SER A 393 27.23 -12.53 35.43
N LEU A 394 26.85 -13.41 34.49
CA LEU A 394 25.76 -13.16 33.55
C LEU A 394 24.40 -13.11 34.25
N SER A 395 24.11 -14.08 35.13
CA SER A 395 22.81 -14.18 35.81
C SER A 395 22.55 -13.11 36.88
N ALA A 396 23.58 -12.37 37.28
CA ALA A 396 23.47 -11.21 38.17
C ALA A 396 23.06 -9.91 37.45
N ASP A 397 23.22 -9.81 36.12
CA ASP A 397 22.88 -8.60 35.36
C ASP A 397 21.40 -8.62 34.90
N ALA A 398 20.69 -7.51 35.09
CA ALA A 398 19.29 -7.37 34.70
C ALA A 398 19.06 -7.61 33.19
N ARG A 399 20.06 -7.41 32.32
CA ARG A 399 19.99 -7.68 30.88
C ARG A 399 19.84 -9.17 30.57
N PHE A 400 20.41 -10.05 31.39
CA PHE A 400 20.18 -11.50 31.29
C PHE A 400 18.75 -11.86 31.68
N ALA A 401 18.27 -11.35 32.83
CA ALA A 401 16.89 -11.58 33.28
C ALA A 401 15.86 -11.06 32.27
N ASN A 402 16.10 -9.87 31.71
CA ASN A 402 15.30 -9.24 30.65
C ASN A 402 15.32 -10.00 29.31
N MET A 403 16.11 -11.06 29.15
CA MET A 403 16.14 -11.93 27.97
C MET A 403 15.40 -13.27 28.16
N LEU A 404 15.02 -13.62 29.39
CA LEU A 404 14.38 -14.90 29.69
C LEU A 404 12.95 -14.98 29.15
N GLY A 405 12.52 -16.19 28.76
CA GLY A 405 11.16 -16.46 28.26
C GLY A 405 10.84 -15.92 26.85
N GLN A 406 11.79 -15.27 26.17
CA GLN A 406 11.55 -14.65 24.86
C GLN A 406 11.81 -15.59 23.68
N PRO A 407 11.04 -15.49 22.58
CA PRO A 407 11.28 -16.28 21.38
C PRO A 407 12.50 -15.79 20.60
N GLY A 408 13.22 -16.74 19.99
CA GLY A 408 14.44 -16.51 19.22
C GLY A 408 15.69 -17.04 19.93
N SER A 409 16.85 -16.48 19.61
CA SER A 409 18.14 -16.83 20.23
C SER A 409 18.11 -16.57 21.75
N THR A 410 18.50 -17.58 22.54
CA THR A 410 18.60 -17.45 24.00
C THR A 410 19.91 -16.74 24.39
N PRO A 411 20.07 -16.28 25.65
CA PRO A 411 21.35 -15.79 26.17
C PRO A 411 22.53 -16.75 25.94
N LEU A 412 22.28 -18.06 26.06
CA LEU A 412 23.28 -19.10 25.81
C LEU A 412 23.68 -19.16 24.33
N ASP A 413 22.75 -18.93 23.40
CA ASP A 413 23.05 -18.97 21.97
C ASP A 413 23.81 -17.72 21.53
N LEU A 414 23.42 -16.54 22.02
CA LEU A 414 24.17 -15.30 21.80
C LEU A 414 25.61 -15.41 22.32
N PHE A 415 25.80 -15.98 23.52
CA PHE A 415 27.14 -16.29 24.03
C PHE A 415 27.92 -17.28 23.16
N LYS A 416 27.30 -18.36 22.68
CA LYS A 416 27.97 -19.32 21.77
C LYS A 416 28.41 -18.64 20.48
N PHE A 417 27.54 -17.83 19.86
CA PHE A 417 27.88 -17.09 18.64
C PHE A 417 29.05 -16.13 18.90
N TYR A 418 29.01 -15.37 20.00
CA TYR A 418 30.10 -14.48 20.42
C TYR A 418 31.43 -15.24 20.52
N VAL A 419 31.48 -16.33 21.29
CA VAL A 419 32.70 -17.11 21.52
C VAL A 419 33.18 -17.80 20.24
N GLU A 420 32.28 -18.17 19.31
CA GLU A 420 32.67 -18.73 18.02
C GLU A 420 33.22 -17.67 17.06
N ASP A 421 32.67 -16.44 17.05
CA ASP A 421 33.23 -15.31 16.30
C ASP A 421 34.62 -14.91 16.82
N LEU A 422 34.87 -15.00 18.14
CA LEU A 422 36.21 -14.84 18.72
C LEU A 422 37.19 -15.92 18.24
N LYS A 423 36.75 -17.18 18.12
CA LYS A 423 37.58 -18.28 17.58
C LYS A 423 37.81 -18.15 16.08
N ALA A 424 36.83 -17.68 15.31
CA ALA A 424 36.96 -17.49 13.87
C ALA A 424 38.13 -16.53 13.55
N ARG A 425 38.29 -15.47 14.33
CA ARG A 425 39.40 -14.51 14.23
C ARG A 425 40.79 -15.06 14.58
N PHE A 426 40.88 -16.23 15.22
CA PHE A 426 42.15 -16.80 15.72
C PHE A 426 43.26 -16.86 14.67
N HIS A 427 42.96 -17.19 13.41
CA HIS A 427 43.98 -17.36 12.38
C HIS A 427 44.65 -16.03 11.98
N ASP A 428 43.88 -14.96 11.88
CA ASP A 428 44.37 -13.62 11.56
C ASP A 428 45.03 -12.96 12.78
N GLU A 429 44.45 -13.12 13.97
CA GLU A 429 45.07 -12.66 15.22
C GLU A 429 46.40 -13.37 15.50
N LYS A 430 46.49 -14.69 15.27
CA LYS A 430 47.74 -15.47 15.34
C LYS A 430 48.78 -15.05 14.30
N LYS A 431 48.37 -14.43 13.19
CA LYS A 431 49.29 -13.79 12.24
C LYS A 431 49.80 -12.45 12.80
N ILE A 432 48.89 -11.59 13.26
CA ILE A 432 49.22 -10.30 13.89
C ILE A 432 50.19 -10.49 15.07
N ILE A 433 49.92 -11.46 15.97
CA ILE A 433 50.79 -11.81 17.09
C ILE A 433 52.18 -12.19 16.61
N LYS A 434 52.30 -13.10 15.63
CA LYS A 434 53.61 -13.49 15.08
C LYS A 434 54.37 -12.32 14.45
N ASP A 435 53.67 -11.36 13.87
CA ASP A 435 54.28 -10.18 13.27
C ASP A 435 54.75 -9.20 14.36
N ILE A 436 53.97 -8.97 15.43
CA ILE A 436 54.42 -8.24 16.63
C ILE A 436 55.71 -8.84 17.20
N LEU A 437 55.77 -10.16 17.36
CA LEU A 437 56.95 -10.84 17.94
C LEU A 437 58.20 -10.69 17.05
N LYS A 438 58.06 -10.71 15.72
CA LYS A 438 59.17 -10.39 14.79
C LYS A 438 59.63 -8.94 14.94
N ASP A 439 58.68 -8.00 14.95
CA ASP A 439 58.97 -6.56 15.05
C ASP A 439 59.66 -6.20 16.37
N ARG A 440 59.43 -7.00 17.43
CA ARG A 440 60.10 -6.92 18.75
C ARG A 440 61.36 -7.78 18.86
N GLY A 441 61.71 -8.58 17.86
CA GLY A 441 62.84 -9.51 17.89
C GLY A 441 62.71 -10.68 18.88
N PHE A 442 61.49 -11.01 19.32
CA PHE A 442 61.24 -11.98 20.39
C PHE A 442 60.99 -13.39 19.86
N SER A 443 61.73 -14.37 20.39
CA SER A 443 61.56 -15.80 20.12
C SER A 443 61.03 -16.54 21.34
N VAL A 444 59.96 -17.33 21.16
CA VAL A 444 59.47 -18.24 22.19
C VAL A 444 60.38 -19.47 22.28
N GLU A 445 60.90 -19.71 23.48
CA GLU A 445 61.72 -20.85 23.87
C GLU A 445 60.99 -21.70 24.93
N VAL A 446 61.53 -22.87 25.29
CA VAL A 446 60.91 -23.79 26.27
C VAL A 446 60.83 -23.18 27.68
N THR A 447 61.70 -22.22 27.98
CA THR A 447 61.77 -21.47 29.25
C THR A 447 60.91 -20.20 29.28
N THR A 448 60.32 -19.79 28.16
CA THR A 448 59.54 -18.54 28.08
C THR A 448 58.22 -18.65 28.85
N THR A 449 57.93 -17.72 29.74
CA THR A 449 56.64 -17.70 30.45
C THR A 449 55.53 -17.05 29.61
N PHE A 450 54.27 -17.32 29.98
CA PHE A 450 53.13 -16.61 29.38
C PHE A 450 53.13 -15.12 29.74
N GLU A 451 53.65 -14.74 30.91
CA GLU A 451 53.71 -13.35 31.37
C GLU A 451 54.69 -12.54 30.53
N ASP A 452 55.90 -13.06 30.27
CA ASP A 452 56.88 -12.43 29.36
C ASP A 452 56.28 -12.23 27.96
N PHE A 453 55.62 -13.27 27.44
CA PHE A 453 55.00 -13.26 26.11
C PHE A 453 53.87 -12.23 26.01
N ALA A 454 52.97 -12.19 26.99
CA ALA A 454 51.86 -11.23 27.04
C ALA A 454 52.36 -9.79 27.22
N HIS A 455 53.39 -9.59 28.05
CA HIS A 455 54.05 -8.30 28.29
C HIS A 455 54.73 -7.75 27.02
N VAL A 456 55.42 -8.59 26.24
CA VAL A 456 56.00 -8.18 24.94
C VAL A 456 54.93 -7.76 23.93
N ILE A 457 53.76 -8.42 23.95
CA ILE A 457 52.64 -8.09 23.06
C ILE A 457 51.92 -6.81 23.50
N SER A 458 51.68 -6.59 24.80
CA SER A 458 50.84 -5.48 25.30
C SER A 458 51.40 -4.08 25.02
N PHE A 459 52.71 -3.92 24.82
CA PHE A 459 53.30 -2.65 24.38
C PHE A 459 53.07 -2.33 22.90
N ASP A 460 52.48 -3.23 22.10
CA ASP A 460 52.14 -2.96 20.71
C ASP A 460 50.70 -2.49 20.57
N LYS A 461 50.49 -1.37 19.85
CA LYS A 461 49.15 -0.81 19.57
C LYS A 461 48.19 -1.81 18.89
N ARG A 462 48.72 -2.84 18.20
CA ARG A 462 47.93 -3.91 17.59
C ARG A 462 47.31 -4.86 18.62
N ALA A 463 47.83 -4.90 19.85
CA ALA A 463 47.31 -5.79 20.91
C ALA A 463 45.91 -5.40 21.39
N ALA A 464 45.53 -4.13 21.27
CA ALA A 464 44.23 -3.61 21.71
C ALA A 464 43.02 -4.21 20.96
N THR A 465 43.23 -4.93 19.85
CA THR A 465 42.17 -5.61 19.08
C THR A 465 42.27 -7.14 19.12
N LEU A 466 43.20 -7.70 19.89
CA LEU A 466 43.43 -9.15 19.99
C LEU A 466 42.62 -9.75 21.15
N ASP A 467 42.02 -10.91 20.93
CA ASP A 467 41.39 -11.65 22.01
C ASP A 467 42.42 -12.29 22.96
N THR A 468 42.20 -12.18 24.28
CA THR A 468 43.14 -12.68 25.30
C THR A 468 43.26 -14.20 25.29
N GLY A 469 42.19 -14.91 24.92
CA GLY A 469 42.17 -16.35 24.64
C GLY A 469 43.01 -16.69 23.40
N ASN A 470 42.87 -15.94 22.31
CA ASN A 470 43.67 -16.11 21.08
C ASN A 470 45.16 -15.82 21.29
N ILE A 471 45.52 -14.87 22.16
CA ILE A 471 46.90 -14.65 22.62
C ILE A 471 47.41 -15.91 23.35
N LYS A 472 46.65 -16.45 24.30
CA LYS A 472 47.02 -17.66 25.07
C LYS A 472 47.10 -18.94 24.22
N LEU A 473 46.17 -19.14 23.29
CA LEU A 473 46.21 -20.22 22.29
C LEU A 473 47.41 -20.08 21.34
N THR A 474 47.81 -18.85 21.02
CA THR A 474 49.00 -18.60 20.20
C THR A 474 50.28 -18.86 20.98
N PHE A 475 50.37 -18.47 22.26
CA PHE A 475 51.48 -18.83 23.14
C PHE A 475 51.67 -20.34 23.23
N ASN A 476 50.63 -21.09 23.62
CA ASN A 476 50.68 -22.55 23.75
C ASN A 476 51.17 -23.22 22.46
N SER A 477 50.64 -22.78 21.31
CA SER A 477 51.01 -23.31 19.98
C SER A 477 52.42 -22.90 19.50
N LEU A 478 53.04 -21.89 20.11
CA LEU A 478 54.44 -21.51 19.87
C LEU A 478 55.39 -22.23 20.84
N LEU A 479 54.98 -22.44 22.10
CA LEU A 479 55.74 -23.17 23.12
C LEU A 479 55.86 -24.66 22.77
N GLU A 480 54.77 -25.32 22.38
CA GLU A 480 54.77 -26.69 21.85
C GLU A 480 55.75 -26.83 20.66
N LYS A 481 55.82 -25.79 19.82
CA LYS A 481 56.75 -25.73 18.68
C LYS A 481 58.19 -25.39 19.08
N ALA A 482 58.43 -24.79 20.25
CA ALA A 482 59.76 -24.65 20.82
C ALA A 482 60.24 -26.01 21.34
N GLU A 483 59.43 -26.67 22.18
CA GLU A 483 59.72 -28.02 22.68
C GLU A 483 59.94 -29.05 21.55
N ALA A 484 59.12 -29.01 20.50
CA ALA A 484 59.25 -29.94 19.38
C ALA A 484 60.60 -29.80 18.65
N ARG A 485 61.14 -28.58 18.54
CA ARG A 485 62.48 -28.32 18.00
C ARG A 485 63.58 -28.76 18.97
N GLU A 486 63.40 -28.54 20.27
CA GLU A 486 64.41 -28.96 21.25
C GLU A 486 64.52 -30.49 21.32
N ARG A 487 63.36 -31.17 21.37
CA ARG A 487 63.23 -32.63 21.22
C ARG A 487 63.69 -33.16 19.85
N GLU A 488 63.91 -32.30 18.86
CA GLU A 488 64.55 -32.65 17.59
C GLU A 488 66.08 -32.48 17.66
N ARG A 489 66.56 -31.34 18.19
CA ARG A 489 67.98 -31.05 18.46
C ARG A 489 68.63 -32.12 19.32
N GLU A 490 68.01 -32.49 20.44
CA GLU A 490 68.44 -33.60 21.31
C GLU A 490 68.66 -34.90 20.51
N LYS A 491 67.68 -35.26 19.67
CA LYS A 491 67.74 -36.46 18.84
C LYS A 491 68.75 -36.31 17.70
N GLU A 492 69.05 -35.10 17.22
CA GLU A 492 70.10 -34.87 16.25
C GLU A 492 71.49 -35.02 16.87
N GLU A 493 71.71 -34.47 18.07
CA GLU A 493 72.96 -34.63 18.82
C GLU A 493 73.21 -36.07 19.25
N VAL A 494 72.19 -36.80 19.72
CA VAL A 494 72.29 -38.25 19.96
C VAL A 494 72.65 -39.02 18.68
N ARG A 495 72.12 -38.61 17.51
CA ARG A 495 72.50 -39.19 16.20
C ARG A 495 73.89 -38.74 15.72
N LYS A 496 74.40 -37.56 16.12
CA LYS A 496 75.78 -37.12 15.87
C LYS A 496 76.75 -37.92 16.72
N LEU A 497 76.48 -38.05 18.01
CA LEU A 497 77.26 -38.86 18.96
C LEU A 497 77.38 -40.31 18.48
N ARG A 498 76.25 -40.99 18.21
CA ARG A 498 76.24 -42.37 17.69
C ARG A 498 77.00 -42.54 16.37
N ARG A 499 77.04 -41.50 15.51
CA ARG A 499 77.86 -41.53 14.29
C ARG A 499 79.35 -41.43 14.58
N ARG A 500 79.77 -40.58 15.53
CA ARG A 500 81.17 -40.51 16.01
C ARG A 500 81.59 -41.84 16.65
N GLU A 501 80.74 -42.42 17.51
CA GLU A 501 80.97 -43.74 18.12
C GLU A 501 81.12 -44.85 17.08
N ALA A 502 80.25 -44.86 16.06
CA ALA A 502 80.30 -45.85 14.97
C ALA A 502 81.54 -45.68 14.07
N ALA A 503 81.95 -44.44 13.79
CA ALA A 503 83.19 -44.15 13.07
C ALA A 503 84.41 -44.65 13.86
N PHE A 504 84.47 -44.35 15.16
CA PHE A 504 85.55 -44.83 16.05
C PHE A 504 85.60 -46.36 16.11
N LYS A 505 84.47 -47.06 16.24
CA LYS A 505 84.43 -48.53 16.18
C LYS A 505 84.80 -49.09 14.80
N SER A 506 84.52 -48.36 13.70
CA SER A 506 84.94 -48.73 12.35
C SER A 506 86.46 -48.59 12.16
N MET A 507 87.06 -47.53 12.70
CA MET A 507 88.51 -47.32 12.76
C MET A 507 89.21 -48.46 13.53
N LEU A 508 88.70 -48.83 14.71
CA LEU A 508 89.22 -49.98 15.47
C LEU A 508 89.13 -51.29 14.68
N LYS A 509 88.05 -51.50 13.90
CA LYS A 509 87.88 -52.68 13.03
C LYS A 509 88.84 -52.72 11.84
N GLN A 510 89.28 -51.57 11.35
CA GLN A 510 90.20 -51.45 10.21
C GLN A 510 91.68 -51.45 10.62
N ALA A 511 91.98 -51.63 11.90
CA ALA A 511 93.34 -51.56 12.42
C ALA A 511 94.27 -52.64 11.84
N ALA A 512 95.48 -52.23 11.46
CA ALA A 512 96.55 -53.10 10.99
C ALA A 512 97.83 -52.89 11.84
N PRO A 513 98.37 -53.94 12.51
CA PRO A 513 97.78 -55.26 12.72
C PRO A 513 96.43 -55.20 13.46
N ALA A 514 95.63 -56.26 13.30
CA ALA A 514 94.35 -56.42 13.97
C ALA A 514 94.50 -56.37 15.51
N LEU A 515 93.42 -55.97 16.19
CA LEU A 515 93.35 -55.95 17.65
C LEU A 515 93.06 -57.35 18.20
N GLU A 516 93.92 -57.83 19.10
CA GLU A 516 93.72 -59.09 19.82
C GLU A 516 92.91 -58.84 21.10
N PRO A 517 92.12 -59.81 21.60
CA PRO A 517 91.26 -59.63 22.78
C PRO A 517 92.01 -59.15 24.05
N GLY A 518 93.29 -59.51 24.20
CA GLY A 518 94.13 -59.11 25.33
C GLY A 518 94.86 -57.76 25.18
N SER A 519 94.71 -57.04 24.07
CA SER A 519 95.43 -55.77 23.84
C SER A 519 95.01 -54.67 24.83
N SER A 520 95.95 -54.05 25.54
CA SER A 520 95.61 -52.90 26.39
C SER A 520 95.44 -51.63 25.55
N TRP A 521 94.56 -50.71 26.01
CA TRP A 521 94.36 -49.44 25.30
C TRP A 521 95.65 -48.64 25.18
N ALA A 522 96.48 -48.63 26.23
CA ALA A 522 97.72 -47.86 26.27
C ALA A 522 98.74 -48.30 25.20
N GLU A 523 98.79 -49.59 24.86
CA GLU A 523 99.69 -50.11 23.81
C GLU A 523 99.23 -49.75 22.39
N VAL A 524 97.92 -49.74 22.14
CA VAL A 524 97.37 -49.65 20.78
C VAL A 524 96.88 -48.25 20.39
N ARG A 525 96.70 -47.36 21.37
CA ARG A 525 96.19 -45.99 21.23
C ARG A 525 96.95 -45.17 20.20
N ASP A 526 98.28 -45.15 20.29
CA ASP A 526 99.11 -44.22 19.51
C ASP A 526 99.09 -44.52 18.00
N ARG A 527 98.67 -45.73 17.62
CA ARG A 527 98.42 -46.13 16.22
C ARG A 527 97.23 -45.39 15.58
N PHE A 528 96.35 -44.81 16.38
CA PHE A 528 95.10 -44.17 15.95
C PHE A 528 95.10 -42.65 16.14
N VAL A 529 96.13 -42.05 16.75
CA VAL A 529 96.12 -40.63 17.16
C VAL A 529 95.93 -39.66 15.99
N SER A 530 96.38 -40.03 14.79
CA SER A 530 96.24 -39.24 13.56
C SER A 530 94.94 -39.52 12.76
N ASP A 531 94.01 -40.32 13.30
CA ASP A 531 92.75 -40.65 12.63
C ASP A 531 91.64 -39.67 13.05
N LEU A 532 90.92 -39.13 12.07
CA LEU A 532 89.82 -38.18 12.29
C LEU A 532 88.70 -38.75 13.18
N ALA A 533 88.47 -40.07 13.18
CA ALA A 533 87.52 -40.72 14.07
C ALA A 533 88.00 -40.78 15.54
N PHE A 534 89.31 -40.85 15.77
CA PHE A 534 89.93 -40.75 17.09
C PHE A 534 89.84 -39.33 17.64
N GLU A 535 90.12 -38.32 16.80
CA GLU A 535 89.98 -36.90 17.16
C GLU A 535 88.53 -36.53 17.51
N GLN A 536 87.54 -37.04 16.77
CA GLN A 536 86.12 -36.74 16.99
C GLN A 536 85.54 -37.25 18.32
N ILE A 537 86.19 -38.20 19.00
CA ILE A 537 85.88 -38.58 20.38
C ILE A 537 86.88 -37.89 21.30
N THR A 538 86.52 -36.71 21.81
CA THR A 538 87.44 -35.85 22.60
C THR A 538 87.72 -36.36 24.02
N LEU A 539 86.79 -37.11 24.61
CA LEU A 539 86.94 -37.67 25.95
C LEU A 539 87.68 -39.02 25.92
N GLU A 540 88.85 -39.07 26.55
CA GLU A 540 89.67 -40.30 26.62
C GLU A 540 88.94 -41.44 27.35
N SER A 541 88.06 -41.14 28.31
CA SER A 541 87.17 -42.12 28.95
C SER A 541 86.23 -42.80 27.96
N GLU A 542 85.70 -42.05 26.99
CA GLU A 542 84.81 -42.57 25.96
C GLU A 542 85.58 -43.39 24.92
N ARG A 543 86.82 -42.99 24.58
CA ARG A 543 87.73 -43.82 23.77
C ARG A 543 87.94 -45.19 24.42
N ILE A 544 88.27 -45.20 25.72
CA ILE A 544 88.47 -46.42 26.52
C ILE A 544 87.18 -47.27 26.59
N ARG A 545 86.01 -46.65 26.80
CA ARG A 545 84.72 -47.35 26.80
C ARG A 545 84.44 -48.02 25.46
N LEU A 546 84.49 -47.26 24.37
CA LEU A 546 84.22 -47.75 23.01
C LEU A 546 85.21 -48.83 22.57
N PHE A 547 86.47 -48.74 23.02
CA PHE A 547 87.50 -49.76 22.81
C PHE A 547 87.20 -51.07 23.56
N ARG A 548 86.82 -51.00 24.84
CA ARG A 548 86.41 -52.19 25.61
C ARG A 548 85.17 -52.86 25.03
N GLU A 549 84.16 -52.08 24.65
CA GLU A 549 82.96 -52.58 23.96
C GLU A 549 83.32 -53.25 22.61
N PHE A 550 84.31 -52.72 21.88
CA PHE A 550 84.80 -53.32 20.65
C PHE A 550 85.53 -54.65 20.90
N LEU A 551 86.46 -54.70 21.88
CA LEU A 551 87.17 -55.94 22.24
C LEU A 551 86.20 -57.04 22.70
N GLN A 552 85.19 -56.70 23.51
CA GLN A 552 84.17 -57.66 23.95
C GLN A 552 83.39 -58.27 22.76
N VAL A 553 83.08 -57.47 21.73
CA VAL A 553 82.47 -57.98 20.49
C VAL A 553 83.43 -58.87 19.71
N VAL A 554 84.73 -58.55 19.64
CA VAL A 554 85.74 -59.39 18.99
C VAL A 554 85.95 -60.72 19.72
N GLU A 555 85.97 -60.69 21.06
CA GLU A 555 86.09 -61.87 21.92
C GLU A 555 84.91 -62.82 21.74
N VAL A 556 83.68 -62.32 21.83
CA VAL A 556 82.46 -63.11 21.58
C VAL A 556 82.43 -63.65 20.15
N SER A 557 82.84 -62.86 19.15
CA SER A 557 82.88 -63.29 17.74
C SER A 557 83.92 -64.40 17.49
N ARG A 558 85.03 -64.42 18.24
CA ARG A 558 86.04 -65.50 18.16
C ARG A 558 85.60 -66.74 18.95
N GLY A 559 84.90 -66.57 20.07
CA GLY A 559 84.30 -67.66 20.83
C GLY A 559 83.21 -68.42 20.04
N GLN A 560 82.35 -67.71 19.31
CA GLN A 560 81.32 -68.31 18.45
C GLN A 560 81.88 -68.94 17.16
N GLY A 561 83.19 -68.79 16.88
CA GLY A 561 83.87 -69.46 15.76
C GLY A 561 84.36 -70.88 16.08
N LEU A 562 84.02 -71.43 17.26
CA LEU A 562 84.55 -72.70 17.79
C LEU A 562 83.46 -73.71 18.17
N ASP A 563 82.38 -73.79 17.39
CA ASP A 563 81.51 -74.98 17.34
C ASP A 563 81.97 -75.91 16.19
N PRO A 564 82.76 -76.97 16.47
CA PRO A 564 83.03 -78.02 15.49
C PRO A 564 81.81 -78.94 15.33
N ALA A 565 81.59 -79.47 14.14
CA ALA A 565 80.52 -80.45 13.90
C ALA A 565 80.78 -81.77 14.65
N GLY A 566 79.73 -82.30 15.31
CA GLY A 566 79.70 -83.58 16.00
C GLY A 566 78.27 -84.07 16.20
#